data_AF-A0A097KQD1-F1
#
_entry.id   AF-A0A097KQD1-F1
#
_cell.length_a   1.000
_cell.length_b   1.000
_cell.length_c   1.000
_cell.angle_alpha   90.00
_cell.angle_beta   90.00
_cell.angle_gamma   90.00
#
_symmetry.space_group_name_H-M   'P 1'
#
loop_
_entity.id
_entity.type
_entity.pdbx_description
1 polymer ?
#
loop_
_entity_poly.entity_id
_entity_poly.type
_entity_poly.pdbx_seq_one_letter_code
_entity_poly.pdbx_strand_id
1 'polypeptide(L)'
;MNKRAVEQTGLIPRSIIRTFERFLKQLLPGAEMLVIQEFRISRYQVIVSVRCFLTLLIVPILVNFFSKTFLITPLVEFIWNNDSHEIFLNTYQQKRALRELYSYQDKLYFELLVNIDNNKKNTASNRFLEFPHEIIQIKSAELEKNYQKKIFEIAIKFNKESIEAISNLFADFFSFFSFTLLFIFMKPQIIILKSFLAESLYSLSDTTKSFLLILGTDLLVGFHSPHGWEVFLESFLRHLGLPENSEFMSLFVATFPVFLDTVFKYWIFRSLNKISPSTVATYHNMIE
;
A
#
# COMPACT_ATOMS: atom_id res chain seq x y z
N MET A 1 18.85 66.97 9.27
CA MET A 1 19.72 66.85 8.08
C MET A 1 20.66 65.67 8.28
N ASN A 2 20.51 64.58 7.53
CA ASN A 2 21.67 63.85 7.03
C ASN A 2 21.31 62.97 5.83
N LYS A 3 22.22 62.97 4.86
CA LYS A 3 21.99 62.88 3.43
C LYS A 3 21.61 61.48 2.95
N ARG A 4 20.62 61.41 2.06
CA ARG A 4 20.41 60.28 1.14
C ARG A 4 21.66 60.12 0.28
N ALA A 5 22.31 58.96 0.33
CA ALA A 5 23.35 58.60 -0.62
C ALA A 5 22.66 58.26 -1.95
N VAL A 6 22.63 59.24 -2.85
CA VAL A 6 22.31 59.03 -4.27
C VAL A 6 23.49 58.26 -4.83
N GLU A 7 23.33 56.94 -5.01
CA GLU A 7 24.29 56.13 -5.75
C GLU A 7 24.33 56.63 -7.20
N GLN A 8 25.53 56.99 -7.66
CA GLN A 8 25.75 57.44 -9.02
C GLN A 8 25.37 56.31 -9.98
N THR A 9 24.33 56.54 -10.77
CA THR A 9 24.05 55.76 -11.96
C THR A 9 25.21 55.93 -12.92
N GLY A 10 26.14 54.97 -12.91
CA GLY A 10 27.04 54.81 -14.05
C GLY A 10 26.20 54.75 -15.33
N LEU A 11 26.72 55.33 -16.41
CA LEU A 11 26.06 55.49 -17.73
C LEU A 11 25.51 54.19 -18.35
N ILE A 12 25.75 53.03 -17.73
CA ILE A 12 25.34 51.71 -18.18
C ILE A 12 24.59 51.00 -17.04
N PRO A 13 23.29 50.66 -17.23
CA PRO A 13 22.52 49.86 -16.30
C PRO A 13 23.20 48.51 -15.99
N ARG A 14 23.23 48.09 -14.71
CA ARG A 14 23.77 46.78 -14.30
C ARG A 14 23.14 45.59 -15.04
N SER A 15 21.91 45.74 -15.51
CA SER A 15 21.22 44.74 -16.34
C SER A 15 21.91 44.50 -17.69
N ILE A 16 22.42 45.56 -18.34
CA ILE A 16 23.13 45.51 -19.62
C ILE A 16 24.50 44.86 -19.43
N ILE A 17 25.20 45.18 -18.34
CA ILE A 17 26.47 44.52 -17.98
C ILE A 17 26.24 43.03 -17.76
N ARG A 18 25.15 42.63 -17.10
CA ARG A 18 24.83 41.22 -16.85
C ARG A 18 24.45 40.46 -18.13
N THR A 19 23.74 41.08 -19.07
CA THR A 19 23.46 40.47 -20.38
C THR A 19 24.71 40.43 -21.26
N PHE A 20 25.54 41.47 -21.22
CA PHE A 20 26.80 41.51 -21.96
C PHE A 20 27.81 40.49 -21.44
N GLU A 21 27.92 40.29 -20.12
CA GLU A 21 28.73 39.21 -19.54
C GLU A 21 28.22 37.83 -19.97
N ARG A 22 26.89 37.60 -19.98
CA ARG A 22 26.30 36.33 -20.48
C ARG A 22 26.61 36.11 -21.96
N PHE A 23 26.52 37.17 -22.76
CA PHE A 23 26.84 37.15 -24.19
C PHE A 23 28.33 36.90 -24.44
N LEU A 24 29.22 37.57 -23.70
CA LEU A 24 30.68 37.37 -23.77
C LEU A 24 31.07 35.95 -23.36
N LYS A 25 30.37 35.38 -22.37
CA LYS A 25 30.54 33.99 -21.92
C LYS A 25 30.07 32.97 -22.95
N GLN A 26 29.11 33.31 -23.82
CA GLN A 26 28.70 32.50 -24.96
C GLN A 26 29.66 32.63 -26.15
N LEU A 27 30.41 33.74 -26.24
CA LEU A 27 31.35 34.05 -27.33
C LEU A 27 32.80 33.59 -27.07
N LEU A 28 33.17 33.28 -25.81
CA LEU A 28 34.53 32.89 -25.44
C LEU A 28 34.80 31.39 -25.69
N PRO A 29 35.97 31.02 -26.27
CA PRO A 29 36.38 29.63 -26.44
C PRO A 29 36.60 28.98 -25.07
N GLY A 30 35.82 27.94 -24.77
CA GLY A 30 35.77 27.28 -23.45
C GLY A 30 34.35 27.15 -22.88
N ALA A 31 33.38 27.92 -23.39
CA ALA A 31 31.97 27.78 -23.04
C ALA A 31 31.40 26.40 -23.40
N GLU A 32 31.84 25.82 -24.52
CA GLU A 32 31.48 24.46 -24.94
C GLU A 32 31.91 23.41 -23.91
N MET A 33 33.12 23.55 -23.33
CA MET A 33 33.59 22.65 -22.28
C MET A 33 32.76 22.76 -21.00
N LEU A 34 32.32 23.97 -20.63
CA LEU A 34 31.44 24.19 -19.49
C LEU A 34 30.05 23.58 -19.72
N VAL A 35 29.47 23.77 -20.91
CA VAL A 35 28.16 23.18 -21.28
C VAL A 35 28.24 21.65 -21.30
N ILE A 36 29.34 21.09 -21.83
CA ILE A 36 29.57 19.63 -21.82
C ILE A 36 29.70 19.11 -20.38
N GLN A 37 30.35 19.84 -19.48
CA GLN A 37 30.45 19.47 -18.06
C GLN A 37 29.10 19.54 -17.35
N GLU A 38 28.32 20.60 -17.56
CA GLU A 38 26.97 20.75 -17.00
C GLU A 38 26.05 19.62 -17.46
N PHE A 39 26.09 19.27 -18.75
CA PHE A 39 25.36 18.13 -19.29
C PHE A 39 25.79 16.80 -18.66
N ARG A 40 27.09 16.58 -18.45
CA ARG A 40 27.60 15.37 -17.75
C ARG A 40 27.13 15.30 -16.30
N ILE A 41 27.13 16.42 -15.59
CA ILE A 41 26.67 16.52 -14.19
C ILE A 41 25.17 16.23 -14.11
N SER A 42 24.36 16.85 -14.97
CA SER A 42 22.91 16.62 -15.04
C SER A 42 22.59 15.15 -15.34
N ARG A 43 23.26 14.55 -16.34
CA ARG A 43 23.11 13.12 -16.63
C ARG A 43 23.47 12.23 -15.46
N TYR A 44 24.57 12.53 -14.76
CA TYR A 44 24.98 11.78 -13.58
C TYR A 44 23.94 11.90 -12.46
N GLN A 45 23.43 13.11 -12.18
CA GLN A 45 22.37 13.34 -11.19
C GLN A 45 21.11 12.52 -11.51
N VAL A 46 20.67 12.50 -12.77
CA VAL A 46 19.52 11.70 -13.22
C VAL A 46 19.76 10.22 -12.96
N ILE A 47 20.89 9.67 -13.42
CA ILE A 47 21.20 8.24 -13.27
C ILE A 47 21.26 7.83 -11.79
N VAL A 48 21.94 8.62 -10.96
CA VAL A 48 22.04 8.36 -9.52
C VAL A 48 20.68 8.47 -8.85
N SER A 49 19.85 9.45 -9.21
CA SER A 49 18.51 9.64 -8.66
C SER A 49 17.60 8.47 -9.00
N VAL A 50 17.55 8.08 -10.28
CA VAL A 50 16.74 6.92 -10.73
C VAL A 50 17.20 5.64 -10.05
N ARG A 51 18.52 5.39 -9.99
CA ARG A 51 19.06 4.22 -9.28
C ARG A 51 18.73 4.24 -7.80
N CYS A 52 18.85 5.41 -7.14
CA CYS A 52 18.51 5.58 -5.74
C CYS A 52 17.04 5.27 -5.49
N PHE A 53 16.15 5.85 -6.30
CA PHE A 53 14.71 5.63 -6.21
C PHE A 53 14.35 4.15 -6.38
N LEU A 54 14.87 3.49 -7.43
CA LEU A 54 14.64 2.07 -7.65
C LEU A 54 15.20 1.21 -6.52
N THR A 55 16.38 1.55 -5.98
CA THR A 55 16.98 0.80 -4.86
C THR A 55 16.13 0.92 -3.60
N LEU A 56 15.65 2.13 -3.26
CA LEU A 56 14.79 2.37 -2.09
C LEU A 56 13.45 1.62 -2.19
N LEU A 57 12.94 1.40 -3.40
CA LEU A 57 11.68 0.67 -3.62
C LEU A 57 11.90 -0.85 -3.65
N ILE A 58 12.86 -1.32 -4.44
CA ILE A 58 13.03 -2.74 -4.75
C ILE A 58 13.66 -3.50 -3.59
N VAL A 59 14.68 -2.92 -2.92
CA VAL A 59 15.44 -3.67 -1.91
C VAL A 59 14.58 -4.10 -0.71
N PRO A 60 13.75 -3.25 -0.08
CA PRO A 60 12.88 -3.69 1.02
C PRO A 60 11.90 -4.80 0.59
N ILE A 61 11.34 -4.69 -0.62
CA ILE A 61 10.43 -5.72 -1.18
C ILE A 61 11.16 -7.05 -1.35
N LEU A 62 12.38 -7.03 -1.90
CA LEU A 62 13.18 -8.24 -2.03
C LEU A 62 13.54 -8.81 -0.66
N VAL A 63 13.96 -7.98 0.30
CA VAL A 63 14.26 -8.43 1.66
C VAL A 63 13.04 -9.08 2.30
N ASN A 64 11.85 -8.49 2.17
CA ASN A 64 10.60 -9.09 2.65
C ASN A 64 10.38 -10.47 2.01
N PHE A 65 10.41 -10.55 0.68
CA PHE A 65 10.17 -11.79 -0.06
C PHE A 65 11.17 -12.89 0.30
N PHE A 66 12.47 -12.59 0.30
CA PHE A 66 13.52 -13.56 0.62
C PHE A 66 13.50 -13.95 2.10
N SER A 67 13.37 -13.00 3.02
CA SER A 67 13.32 -13.31 4.46
C SER A 67 12.07 -14.12 4.81
N LYS A 68 10.89 -13.75 4.30
CA LYS A 68 9.64 -14.49 4.50
C LYS A 68 9.77 -15.91 4.01
N THR A 69 10.22 -16.10 2.76
CA THR A 69 10.20 -17.42 2.09
C THR A 69 11.26 -18.37 2.65
N PHE A 70 12.50 -17.91 2.85
CA PHE A 70 13.62 -18.81 3.16
C PHE A 70 13.90 -18.96 4.65
N LEU A 71 13.56 -17.97 5.47
CA LEU A 71 13.94 -17.96 6.90
C LEU A 71 12.72 -17.99 7.81
N ILE A 72 11.79 -17.05 7.62
CA ILE A 72 10.73 -16.79 8.60
C ILE A 72 9.64 -17.84 8.52
N THR A 73 9.05 -18.09 7.35
CA THR A 73 7.96 -19.07 7.19
C THR A 73 8.34 -20.46 7.69
N PRO A 74 9.50 -21.06 7.28
CA PRO A 74 9.85 -22.40 7.78
C PRO A 74 10.12 -22.42 9.29
N LEU A 75 10.66 -21.35 9.86
CA LEU A 75 10.90 -21.24 11.30
C LEU A 75 9.60 -21.10 12.08
N VAL A 76 8.68 -20.25 11.61
CA VAL A 76 7.36 -20.06 12.21
C VAL A 76 6.56 -21.35 12.10
N GLU A 77 6.58 -22.02 10.96
CA GLU A 77 5.89 -23.30 10.77
C GLU A 77 6.41 -24.39 11.72
N PHE A 78 7.74 -24.47 11.90
CA PHE A 78 8.35 -25.40 12.85
C PHE A 78 7.94 -25.12 14.30
N ILE A 79 8.02 -23.87 14.74
CA ILE A 79 7.67 -23.49 16.12
C ILE A 79 6.17 -23.66 16.35
N TRP A 80 5.34 -23.15 15.44
CA TRP A 80 3.88 -23.17 15.57
C TRP A 80 3.34 -24.61 15.62
N ASN A 81 3.81 -25.49 14.74
CA ASN A 81 3.29 -26.86 14.71
C ASN A 81 3.84 -27.76 15.83
N ASN A 82 4.97 -27.41 16.46
CA ASN A 82 5.55 -28.19 17.55
C ASN A 82 5.11 -27.72 18.94
N ASP A 83 5.06 -26.40 19.17
CA ASP A 83 4.85 -25.82 20.49
C ASP A 83 3.40 -25.37 20.73
N SER A 84 2.64 -25.09 19.66
CA SER A 84 1.23 -24.65 19.77
C SER A 84 0.27 -25.81 19.54
N HIS A 85 -0.59 -26.09 20.52
CA HIS A 85 -1.76 -26.96 20.33
C HIS A 85 -2.96 -26.22 19.72
N GLU A 86 -2.85 -24.90 19.53
CA GLU A 86 -3.90 -24.05 19.01
C GLU A 86 -3.78 -23.90 17.49
N ILE A 87 -4.87 -24.18 16.76
CA ILE A 87 -4.95 -24.03 15.29
C ILE A 87 -5.13 -22.55 14.89
N PHE A 88 -5.71 -21.74 15.77
CA PHE A 88 -6.10 -20.35 15.49
C PHE A 88 -5.19 -19.40 16.25
N LEU A 89 -4.71 -18.36 15.58
CA LEU A 89 -3.94 -17.28 16.21
C LEU A 89 -4.77 -16.46 17.20
N ASN A 90 -6.05 -16.27 16.90
CA ASN A 90 -6.95 -15.44 17.69
C ASN A 90 -8.42 -15.88 17.60
N THR A 91 -9.24 -15.36 18.51
CA THR A 91 -10.69 -15.66 18.57
C THR A 91 -11.46 -15.21 17.33
N TYR A 92 -10.92 -14.24 16.57
CA TYR A 92 -11.54 -13.76 15.34
C TYR A 92 -11.42 -14.81 14.21
N GLN A 93 -10.24 -15.37 14.00
CA GLN A 93 -10.01 -16.48 13.07
C GLN A 93 -10.86 -17.69 13.45
N GLN A 94 -10.96 -18.02 14.74
CA GLN A 94 -11.82 -19.09 15.22
C GLN A 94 -13.30 -18.85 14.85
N LYS A 95 -13.83 -17.65 15.08
CA LYS A 95 -15.21 -17.29 14.71
C LYS A 95 -15.45 -17.42 13.20
N ARG A 96 -14.48 -17.01 12.37
CA ARG A 96 -14.56 -17.17 10.90
C ARG A 96 -14.56 -18.63 10.48
N ALA A 97 -13.69 -19.44 11.07
CA ALA A 97 -13.63 -20.87 10.81
C ALA A 97 -14.93 -21.58 11.19
N LEU A 98 -15.50 -21.26 12.35
CA LEU A 98 -16.79 -21.77 12.79
C LEU A 98 -17.93 -21.33 11.87
N ARG A 99 -17.94 -20.07 11.43
CA ARG A 99 -18.93 -19.58 10.46
C ARG A 99 -18.85 -20.35 9.15
N GLU A 100 -17.65 -20.58 8.61
CA GLU A 100 -17.46 -21.37 7.38
C GLU A 100 -17.96 -22.81 7.57
N LEU A 101 -17.69 -23.41 8.74
CA LEU A 101 -18.16 -24.75 9.07
C LEU A 101 -19.69 -24.82 9.17
N TYR A 102 -20.33 -23.85 9.85
CA TYR A 102 -21.79 -23.80 9.96
C TYR A 102 -22.46 -23.58 8.60
N SER A 103 -21.94 -22.68 7.76
CA SER A 103 -22.48 -22.49 6.41
C SER A 103 -22.37 -23.78 5.57
N TYR A 104 -21.31 -24.56 5.74
CA TYR A 104 -21.19 -25.86 5.11
C TYR A 104 -22.18 -26.89 5.67
N GLN A 105 -22.37 -26.90 6.99
CA GLN A 105 -23.37 -27.75 7.65
C GLN A 105 -24.79 -27.43 7.18
N ASP A 106 -25.15 -26.15 7.09
CA ASP A 106 -26.46 -25.71 6.59
C ASP A 106 -26.69 -26.16 5.14
N LYS A 107 -25.64 -26.05 4.30
CA LYS A 107 -25.68 -26.54 2.93
C LYS A 107 -25.90 -28.06 2.88
N LEU A 108 -25.15 -28.83 3.66
CA LEU A 108 -25.32 -30.28 3.74
C LEU A 108 -26.72 -30.66 4.24
N TYR A 109 -27.22 -29.97 5.26
CA TYR A 109 -28.55 -30.19 5.82
C TYR A 109 -29.65 -29.91 4.79
N PHE A 110 -29.52 -28.82 4.03
CA PHE A 110 -30.42 -28.50 2.93
C PHE A 110 -30.41 -29.59 1.84
N GLU A 111 -29.22 -30.03 1.40
CA GLU A 111 -29.07 -31.10 0.41
C GLU A 111 -29.68 -32.44 0.88
N LEU A 112 -29.58 -32.74 2.18
CA LEU A 112 -30.26 -33.89 2.78
C LEU A 112 -31.78 -33.78 2.67
N LEU A 113 -32.36 -32.65 3.09
CA LEU A 113 -33.81 -32.44 3.06
C LEU A 113 -34.38 -32.54 1.63
N VAL A 114 -33.73 -31.92 0.66
CA VAL A 114 -34.13 -31.98 -0.76
C VAL A 114 -34.08 -33.41 -1.30
N ASN A 115 -33.02 -34.16 -0.97
CA ASN A 115 -32.87 -35.54 -1.42
C ASN A 115 -33.90 -36.50 -0.81
N ILE A 116 -34.29 -36.30 0.46
CA ILE A 116 -35.33 -37.10 1.12
C ILE A 116 -36.69 -36.91 0.42
N ASP A 117 -37.05 -35.68 0.07
CA ASP A 117 -38.30 -35.37 -0.63
C ASP A 117 -38.35 -36.00 -2.03
N ASN A 118 -37.25 -35.91 -2.78
CA ASN A 118 -37.13 -36.52 -4.12
C ASN A 118 -37.23 -38.05 -4.06
N ASN A 119 -36.60 -38.69 -3.07
CA ASN A 119 -36.70 -40.15 -2.91
C ASN A 119 -38.11 -40.60 -2.51
N LYS A 120 -38.83 -39.84 -1.66
CA LYS A 120 -40.24 -40.09 -1.33
C LYS A 120 -41.16 -39.99 -2.54
N LYS A 121 -40.95 -38.98 -3.40
CA LYS A 121 -41.71 -38.81 -4.66
C LYS A 121 -41.46 -39.98 -5.62
N ASN A 122 -40.23 -40.48 -5.69
CA ASN A 122 -39.89 -41.62 -6.54
C ASN A 122 -40.41 -42.97 -6.00
N THR A 123 -40.57 -43.13 -4.67
CA THR A 123 -41.08 -44.37 -4.05
C THR A 123 -42.60 -44.47 -3.98
N ALA A 124 -43.34 -43.36 -4.14
CA ALA A 124 -44.80 -43.42 -4.31
C ALA A 124 -45.24 -44.18 -5.57
N SER A 125 -44.34 -44.41 -6.54
CA SER A 125 -44.60 -45.16 -7.76
C SER A 125 -44.38 -46.68 -7.64
N ASN A 126 -43.60 -47.20 -6.70
CA ASN A 126 -43.21 -48.62 -6.69
C ASN A 126 -43.25 -49.21 -5.27
N ARG A 127 -44.26 -50.05 -4.97
CA ARG A 127 -44.30 -50.87 -3.74
C ARG A 127 -43.36 -52.06 -3.87
N PHE A 128 -42.31 -52.13 -3.05
CA PHE A 128 -42.01 -53.22 -2.11
C PHE A 128 -40.65 -52.93 -1.44
N LEU A 129 -40.64 -53.00 -0.12
CA LEU A 129 -39.49 -52.81 0.78
C LEU A 129 -38.41 -53.87 0.47
N GLU A 130 -37.13 -53.52 0.34
CA GLU A 130 -36.15 -53.73 1.42
C GLU A 130 -34.77 -53.08 1.12
N PHE A 131 -34.66 -51.82 0.67
CA PHE A 131 -33.36 -51.13 0.61
C PHE A 131 -33.31 -49.63 1.03
N PRO A 132 -34.18 -49.06 1.90
CA PRO A 132 -33.97 -47.68 2.38
C PRO A 132 -32.81 -47.57 3.38
N HIS A 133 -32.65 -48.54 4.29
CA HIS A 133 -31.74 -48.40 5.44
C HIS A 133 -30.26 -48.46 5.06
N GLU A 134 -29.85 -49.35 4.16
CA GLU A 134 -28.45 -49.44 3.70
C GLU A 134 -28.05 -48.21 2.87
N ILE A 135 -28.91 -47.71 1.97
CA ILE A 135 -28.62 -46.51 1.18
C ILE A 135 -28.54 -45.27 2.07
N ILE A 136 -29.43 -45.16 3.07
CA ILE A 136 -29.38 -44.07 4.06
C ILE A 136 -28.12 -44.20 4.93
N GLN A 137 -27.73 -45.40 5.35
CA GLN A 137 -26.52 -45.64 6.16
C GLN A 137 -25.22 -45.37 5.37
N ILE A 138 -25.10 -45.89 4.15
CA ILE A 138 -23.94 -45.67 3.27
C ILE A 138 -23.82 -44.19 2.92
N LYS A 139 -24.95 -43.54 2.58
CA LYS A 139 -24.97 -42.10 2.27
C LYS A 139 -24.71 -41.25 3.52
N SER A 140 -25.13 -41.69 4.71
CA SER A 140 -24.79 -41.02 5.98
C SER A 140 -23.31 -41.17 6.33
N ALA A 141 -22.70 -42.34 6.11
CA ALA A 141 -21.27 -42.57 6.32
C ALA A 141 -20.41 -41.77 5.33
N GLU A 142 -20.84 -41.65 4.07
CA GLU A 142 -20.19 -40.79 3.08
C GLU A 142 -20.32 -39.30 3.45
N LEU A 143 -21.49 -38.88 3.97
CA LEU A 143 -21.70 -37.52 4.46
C LEU A 143 -20.83 -37.19 5.67
N GLU A 144 -20.76 -38.11 6.65
CA GLU A 144 -19.89 -37.97 7.82
C GLU A 144 -18.43 -37.86 7.42
N LYS A 145 -17.99 -38.68 6.45
CA LYS A 145 -16.64 -38.59 5.89
C LYS A 145 -16.38 -37.25 5.20
N ASN A 146 -17.35 -36.75 4.42
CA ASN A 146 -17.24 -35.45 3.76
C ASN A 146 -17.20 -34.29 4.76
N TYR A 147 -18.00 -34.38 5.82
CA TYR A 147 -18.01 -33.41 6.92
C TYR A 147 -16.67 -33.39 7.68
N GLN A 148 -16.15 -34.56 8.05
CA GLN A 148 -14.82 -34.68 8.68
C GLN A 148 -13.72 -34.14 7.77
N LYS A 149 -13.76 -34.45 6.47
CA LYS A 149 -12.82 -33.89 5.50
C LYS A 149 -12.88 -32.37 5.48
N LYS A 150 -14.09 -31.79 5.46
CA LYS A 150 -14.26 -30.33 5.47
C LYS A 150 -13.74 -29.68 6.76
N ILE A 151 -13.94 -30.31 7.92
CA ILE A 151 -13.36 -29.84 9.19
C ILE A 151 -11.83 -29.78 9.10
N PHE A 152 -11.21 -30.84 8.58
CA PHE A 152 -9.76 -30.91 8.44
C PHE A 152 -9.22 -29.88 7.42
N GLU A 153 -9.93 -29.68 6.31
CA GLU A 153 -9.62 -28.63 5.33
C GLU A 153 -9.67 -27.23 5.95
N ILE A 154 -10.70 -26.93 6.75
CA ILE A 154 -10.82 -25.66 7.49
C ILE A 154 -9.66 -25.53 8.48
N ALA A 155 -9.36 -26.59 9.24
CA ALA A 155 -8.27 -26.58 10.22
C ALA A 155 -6.91 -26.27 9.55
N ILE A 156 -6.56 -26.95 8.46
CA ILE A 156 -5.31 -26.68 7.72
C ILE A 156 -5.29 -25.26 7.18
N LYS A 157 -6.39 -24.79 6.59
CA LYS A 157 -6.51 -23.46 6.01
C LYS A 157 -6.22 -22.37 7.04
N PHE A 158 -6.85 -22.44 8.21
CA PHE A 158 -6.67 -21.43 9.26
C PHE A 158 -5.35 -21.60 10.02
N ASN A 159 -4.80 -22.81 10.13
CA ASN A 159 -3.44 -23.02 10.62
C ASN A 159 -2.42 -22.31 9.73
N LYS A 160 -2.56 -22.48 8.41
CA LYS A 160 -1.71 -21.80 7.42
C LYS A 160 -1.88 -20.29 7.45
N GLU A 161 -3.12 -19.79 7.59
CA GLU A 161 -3.39 -18.34 7.73
C GLU A 161 -2.72 -17.77 8.99
N SER A 162 -2.68 -18.53 10.09
CA SER A 162 -1.99 -18.15 11.34
C SER A 162 -0.47 -18.07 11.13
N ILE A 163 0.13 -19.11 10.55
CA ILE A 163 1.57 -19.15 10.23
C ILE A 163 1.93 -18.00 9.29
N GLU A 164 1.12 -17.76 8.27
CA GLU A 164 1.33 -16.69 7.30
C GLU A 164 1.26 -15.31 7.95
N ALA A 165 0.27 -15.06 8.81
CA ALA A 165 0.13 -13.78 9.51
C ALA A 165 1.33 -13.47 10.42
N ILE A 166 1.79 -14.45 11.20
CA ILE A 166 2.99 -14.29 12.03
C ILE A 166 4.22 -14.06 11.14
N SER A 167 4.34 -14.81 10.04
CA SER A 167 5.46 -14.69 9.11
C SER A 167 5.50 -13.32 8.43
N ASN A 168 4.33 -12.78 8.06
CA ASN A 168 4.18 -11.44 7.50
C ASN A 168 4.68 -10.38 8.48
N LEU A 169 4.25 -10.45 9.74
CA LEU A 169 4.66 -9.49 10.77
C LEU A 169 6.19 -9.37 10.88
N PHE A 170 6.89 -10.51 10.96
CA PHE A 170 8.35 -10.53 11.02
C PHE A 170 8.98 -10.07 9.71
N ALA A 171 8.47 -10.51 8.55
CA ALA A 171 9.01 -10.12 7.25
C ALA A 171 8.87 -8.61 7.01
N ASP A 172 7.77 -8.01 7.44
CA ASP A 172 7.53 -6.57 7.37
C ASP A 172 8.48 -5.81 8.28
N PHE A 173 8.79 -6.35 9.48
CA PHE A 173 9.80 -5.78 10.36
C PHE A 173 11.19 -5.79 9.71
N PHE A 174 11.60 -6.89 9.07
CA PHE A 174 12.86 -6.95 8.31
C PHE A 174 12.88 -5.98 7.12
N SER A 175 11.76 -5.85 6.41
CA SER A 175 11.60 -4.89 5.32
C SER A 175 11.76 -3.45 5.82
N PHE A 176 11.09 -3.10 6.92
CA PHE A 176 11.18 -1.79 7.55
C PHE A 176 12.60 -1.48 8.04
N PHE A 177 13.26 -2.47 8.66
CA PHE A 177 14.65 -2.34 9.08
C PHE A 177 15.59 -2.13 7.88
N SER A 178 15.44 -2.92 6.82
CA SER A 178 16.19 -2.74 5.57
C SER A 178 15.98 -1.36 4.97
N PHE A 179 14.73 -0.90 4.89
CA PHE A 179 14.41 0.44 4.39
C PHE A 179 15.11 1.52 5.22
N THR A 180 15.03 1.43 6.55
CA THR A 180 15.69 2.37 7.46
C THR A 180 17.22 2.38 7.27
N LEU A 181 17.81 1.19 7.10
CA LEU A 181 19.22 1.02 6.84
C LEU A 181 19.66 1.68 5.52
N LEU A 182 18.85 1.55 4.47
CA LEU A 182 19.09 2.23 3.19
C LEU A 182 19.07 3.75 3.35
N PHE A 183 18.16 4.32 4.16
CA PHE A 183 18.15 5.77 4.43
C PHE A 183 19.44 6.25 5.10
N ILE A 184 20.05 5.42 5.94
CA ILE A 184 21.28 5.76 6.65
C ILE A 184 22.48 5.64 5.70
N PHE A 185 22.58 4.56 4.94
CA PHE A 185 23.75 4.31 4.07
C PHE A 185 23.71 5.07 2.74
N MET A 186 22.53 5.34 2.18
CA MET A 186 22.37 6.03 0.90
C MET A 186 22.16 7.53 1.05
N LYS A 187 22.54 8.14 2.19
CA LYS A 187 22.38 9.59 2.42
C LYS A 187 22.85 10.48 1.26
N PRO A 188 24.05 10.28 0.67
CA PRO A 188 24.50 11.10 -0.45
C PRO A 188 23.57 11.00 -1.66
N GLN A 189 23.16 9.79 -2.04
CA GLN A 189 22.28 9.53 -3.17
C GLN A 189 20.88 10.08 -2.93
N ILE A 190 20.38 10.02 -1.68
CA ILE A 190 19.10 10.61 -1.28
C ILE A 190 19.13 12.13 -1.37
N ILE A 191 20.24 12.78 -1.01
CA ILE A 191 20.39 14.24 -1.18
C ILE A 191 20.36 14.60 -2.67
N ILE A 192 21.04 13.83 -3.52
CA ILE A 192 21.01 14.02 -4.98
C ILE A 192 19.58 13.83 -5.53
N LEU A 193 18.90 12.75 -5.12
CA LEU A 193 17.51 12.47 -5.49
C LEU A 193 16.57 13.60 -5.06
N LYS A 194 16.73 14.11 -3.85
CA LYS A 194 15.94 15.25 -3.34
C LYS A 194 16.18 16.51 -4.19
N SER A 195 17.44 16.80 -4.52
CA SER A 195 17.79 17.95 -5.38
C SER A 195 17.17 17.79 -6.77
N PHE A 196 17.30 16.61 -7.37
CA PHE A 196 16.74 16.31 -8.68
C PHE A 196 15.21 16.43 -8.70
N LEU A 197 14.51 15.87 -7.71
CA LEU A 197 13.05 15.99 -7.59
C LEU A 197 12.61 17.44 -7.38
N ALA A 198 13.34 18.19 -6.55
CA ALA A 198 13.06 19.61 -6.35
C ALA A 198 13.22 20.40 -7.65
N GLU A 199 14.34 20.23 -8.36
CA GLU A 199 14.58 20.88 -9.65
C GLU A 199 13.53 20.51 -10.70
N SER A 200 13.18 19.22 -10.78
CA SER A 200 12.11 18.73 -11.65
C SER A 200 10.77 19.40 -11.33
N LEU A 201 10.40 19.51 -10.05
CA LEU A 201 9.16 20.19 -9.65
C LEU A 201 9.20 21.70 -9.93
N TYR A 202 10.33 22.37 -9.67
CA TYR A 202 10.47 23.82 -9.91
C TYR A 202 10.43 24.17 -11.40
N SER A 203 10.95 23.29 -12.26
CA SER A 203 10.95 23.45 -13.71
C SER A 203 9.55 23.41 -14.34
N LEU A 204 8.55 22.88 -13.64
CA LEU A 204 7.17 22.81 -14.12
C LEU A 204 6.48 24.19 -14.10
N SER A 205 5.45 24.36 -14.93
CA SER A 205 4.58 25.54 -14.86
C SER A 205 3.76 25.53 -13.57
N ASP A 206 3.35 26.72 -13.10
CA ASP A 206 2.54 26.84 -11.88
C ASP A 206 1.19 26.13 -11.99
N THR A 207 0.62 26.06 -13.21
CA THR A 207 -0.58 25.27 -13.51
C THR A 207 -0.34 23.77 -13.36
N THR A 208 0.76 23.23 -13.93
CA THR A 208 1.07 21.80 -13.81
C THR A 208 1.40 21.41 -12.37
N LYS A 209 2.10 22.27 -11.62
CA LYS A 209 2.33 22.06 -10.17
C LYS A 209 1.01 21.97 -9.41
N SER A 210 0.10 22.92 -9.65
CA SER A 210 -1.22 22.95 -9.01
C SER A 210 -2.04 21.72 -9.37
N PHE A 211 -2.06 21.34 -10.65
CA PHE A 211 -2.72 20.13 -11.12
C PHE A 211 -2.18 18.86 -10.47
N LEU A 212 -0.85 18.66 -10.44
CA LEU A 212 -0.22 17.50 -9.80
C LEU A 212 -0.52 17.43 -8.30
N LEU A 213 -0.60 18.58 -7.63
CA LEU A 213 -0.97 18.64 -6.21
C LEU A 213 -2.43 18.23 -5.99
N ILE A 214 -3.38 18.77 -6.78
CA ILE A 214 -4.79 18.39 -6.71
C ILE A 214 -4.97 16.90 -7.02
N LEU A 215 -4.39 16.43 -8.12
CA LEU A 215 -4.45 15.03 -8.51
C LEU A 215 -3.86 14.12 -7.42
N GLY A 216 -2.74 14.53 -6.83
CA GLY A 216 -2.09 13.79 -5.76
C GLY A 216 -2.94 13.72 -4.49
N THR A 217 -3.56 14.82 -4.07
CA THR A 217 -4.46 14.81 -2.91
C THR A 217 -5.71 13.97 -3.16
N ASP A 218 -6.34 14.13 -4.32
CA ASP A 218 -7.59 13.43 -4.59
C ASP A 218 -7.37 11.92 -4.67
N LEU A 219 -6.24 11.49 -5.25
CA LEU A 219 -5.86 10.07 -5.33
C LEU A 219 -5.47 9.48 -3.97
N LEU A 220 -4.67 10.21 -3.17
CA LEU A 220 -4.16 9.69 -1.89
C LEU A 220 -5.22 9.63 -0.80
N VAL A 221 -6.15 10.58 -0.79
CA VAL A 221 -7.06 10.72 0.34
C VAL A 221 -8.43 10.09 0.08
N GLY A 222 -8.86 9.98 -1.18
CA GLY A 222 -9.79 8.92 -1.62
C GLY A 222 -11.03 8.67 -0.75
N PHE A 223 -11.74 9.70 -0.30
CA PHE A 223 -12.97 9.55 0.53
C PHE A 223 -14.16 9.00 -0.25
N HIS A 224 -14.04 8.87 -1.57
CA HIS A 224 -15.17 8.63 -2.46
C HIS A 224 -15.83 7.27 -2.25
N SER A 225 -15.24 6.38 -1.44
CA SER A 225 -15.92 5.16 -0.99
C SER A 225 -15.48 4.76 0.42
N PRO A 226 -16.36 4.89 1.44
CA PRO A 226 -16.15 4.29 2.76
C PRO A 226 -15.81 2.79 2.68
N HIS A 227 -16.40 2.09 1.72
CA HIS A 227 -16.14 0.68 1.49
C HIS A 227 -14.71 0.39 1.00
N GLY A 228 -14.09 1.33 0.27
CA GLY A 228 -12.68 1.21 -0.13
C GLY A 228 -11.74 1.18 1.07
N TRP A 229 -12.00 2.03 2.07
CA TRP A 229 -11.26 2.06 3.33
C TRP A 229 -11.53 0.82 4.19
N GLU A 230 -12.76 0.31 4.18
CA GLU A 230 -13.13 -0.93 4.86
C GLU A 230 -12.32 -2.11 4.32
N VAL A 231 -12.31 -2.32 3.00
CA VAL A 231 -11.56 -3.40 2.34
C VAL A 231 -10.06 -3.25 2.56
N PHE A 232 -9.52 -2.04 2.49
CA PHE A 232 -8.12 -1.77 2.78
C PHE A 232 -7.75 -2.17 4.21
N LEU A 233 -8.55 -1.73 5.19
CA LEU A 233 -8.29 -1.98 6.60
C LEU A 233 -8.46 -3.46 6.95
N GLU A 234 -9.49 -4.13 6.41
CA GLU A 234 -9.69 -5.57 6.54
C GLU A 234 -8.47 -6.34 6.02
N SER A 235 -8.00 -6.00 4.82
CA SER A 235 -6.82 -6.63 4.21
C SER A 235 -5.56 -6.39 5.05
N PHE A 236 -5.37 -5.18 5.58
CA PHE A 236 -4.24 -4.83 6.43
C PHE A 236 -4.25 -5.58 7.77
N LEU A 237 -5.40 -5.62 8.46
CA LEU A 237 -5.54 -6.35 9.72
C LEU A 237 -5.34 -7.86 9.51
N ARG A 238 -5.90 -8.42 8.43
CA ARG A 238 -5.71 -9.82 8.07
C ARG A 238 -4.25 -10.15 7.76
N HIS A 239 -3.55 -9.28 7.04
CA HIS A 239 -2.12 -9.43 6.73
C HIS A 239 -1.27 -9.53 8.01
N LEU A 240 -1.61 -8.74 9.04
CA LEU A 240 -0.95 -8.76 10.36
C LEU A 240 -1.49 -9.83 11.32
N GLY A 241 -2.56 -10.53 10.98
CA GLY A 241 -3.23 -11.48 11.89
C GLY A 241 -3.96 -10.83 13.05
N LEU A 242 -4.35 -9.56 12.92
CA LEU A 242 -5.09 -8.84 13.94
C LEU A 242 -6.60 -9.08 13.82
N PRO A 243 -7.35 -9.08 14.93
CA PRO A 243 -8.80 -9.28 14.90
C PRO A 243 -9.50 -8.08 14.25
N GLU A 244 -10.44 -8.35 13.34
CA GLU A 244 -11.30 -7.33 12.77
C GLU A 244 -12.40 -6.97 13.77
N ASN A 245 -12.39 -5.73 14.27
CA ASN A 245 -13.45 -5.19 15.11
C ASN A 245 -14.30 -4.23 14.28
N SER A 246 -15.57 -4.56 14.06
CA SER A 246 -16.51 -3.78 13.26
C SER A 246 -16.71 -2.35 13.78
N GLU A 247 -16.67 -2.15 15.10
CA GLU A 247 -16.79 -0.82 15.71
C GLU A 247 -15.54 0.02 15.43
N PHE A 248 -14.36 -0.57 15.60
CA PHE A 248 -13.10 0.10 15.27
C PHE A 248 -13.01 0.43 13.78
N MET A 249 -13.37 -0.52 12.92
CA MET A 249 -13.36 -0.31 11.47
C MET A 249 -14.32 0.81 11.07
N SER A 250 -15.54 0.82 11.60
CA SER A 250 -16.52 1.88 11.33
C SER A 250 -16.03 3.25 11.81
N LEU A 251 -15.43 3.31 13.01
CA LEU A 251 -14.85 4.53 13.56
C LEU A 251 -13.68 5.03 12.71
N PHE A 252 -12.79 4.13 12.30
CA PHE A 252 -11.63 4.45 11.47
C PHE A 252 -12.09 4.99 10.11
N VAL A 253 -12.98 4.29 9.42
CA VAL A 253 -13.51 4.68 8.10
C VAL A 253 -14.23 6.03 8.17
N ALA A 254 -14.89 6.34 9.29
CA ALA A 254 -15.57 7.63 9.48
C ALA A 254 -14.62 8.80 9.79
N THR A 255 -13.48 8.56 10.45
CA THR A 255 -12.64 9.64 11.01
C THR A 255 -11.31 9.80 10.28
N PHE A 256 -10.63 8.69 9.98
CA PHE A 256 -9.27 8.71 9.45
C PHE A 256 -9.17 9.34 8.06
N PRO A 257 -10.05 9.03 7.09
CA PRO A 257 -9.99 9.66 5.78
C PRO A 257 -10.17 11.19 5.88
N VAL A 258 -11.18 11.65 6.63
CA VAL A 258 -11.43 13.09 6.84
C VAL A 258 -10.25 13.77 7.52
N PHE A 259 -9.67 13.14 8.55
CA PHE A 259 -8.47 13.64 9.19
C PHE A 259 -7.31 13.78 8.21
N LEU A 260 -7.05 12.72 7.43
CA LEU A 260 -5.99 12.70 6.42
C LEU A 260 -6.17 13.82 5.38
N ASP A 261 -7.41 14.12 4.96
CA ASP A 261 -7.75 15.24 4.07
C ASP A 261 -7.27 16.57 4.63
N THR A 262 -7.68 16.84 5.86
CA THR A 262 -7.43 18.12 6.51
C THR A 262 -5.94 18.35 6.71
N VAL A 263 -5.20 17.30 7.08
CA VAL A 263 -3.73 17.35 7.23
C VAL A 263 -3.05 17.60 5.89
N PHE A 264 -3.43 16.88 4.82
CA PHE A 264 -2.83 17.07 3.50
C PHE A 264 -3.14 18.45 2.92
N LYS A 265 -4.41 18.90 2.95
CA LYS A 265 -4.80 20.24 2.54
C LYS A 265 -4.02 21.30 3.30
N TYR A 266 -3.97 21.20 4.64
CA TYR A 266 -3.22 22.15 5.47
C TYR A 266 -1.73 22.17 5.11
N TRP A 267 -1.10 21.00 4.98
CA TRP A 267 0.32 20.89 4.65
C TRP A 267 0.64 21.49 3.28
N ILE A 268 -0.23 21.27 2.29
CA ILE A 268 -0.09 21.83 0.94
C ILE A 268 -0.24 23.35 0.98
N PHE A 269 -1.30 23.88 1.58
CA PHE A 269 -1.48 25.34 1.70
C PHE A 269 -0.30 25.98 2.43
N ARG A 270 0.19 25.35 3.50
CA ARG A 270 1.35 25.86 4.26
C ARG A 270 2.63 25.82 3.44
N SER A 271 2.82 24.80 2.61
CA SER A 271 4.03 24.64 1.80
C SER A 271 4.02 25.54 0.57
N LEU A 272 2.90 25.61 -0.14
CA LEU A 272 2.73 26.47 -1.32
C LEU A 272 2.85 27.96 -0.96
N ASN A 273 2.23 28.41 0.15
CA ASN A 273 2.35 29.80 0.61
C ASN A 273 3.79 30.24 0.91
N LYS A 274 4.70 29.30 1.23
CA LYS A 274 6.12 29.60 1.47
C LYS A 274 6.96 29.62 0.18
N ILE A 275 6.56 28.86 -0.83
CA ILE A 275 7.40 28.57 -2.01
C ILE A 275 6.96 29.38 -3.22
N SER A 276 5.66 29.51 -3.47
CA SER A 276 5.12 30.18 -4.66
C SER A 276 3.69 30.70 -4.43
N PRO A 277 3.54 31.99 -4.06
CA PRO A 277 2.22 32.60 -3.87
C PRO A 277 1.36 32.60 -5.15
N SER A 278 1.98 32.61 -6.35
CA SER A 278 1.27 32.51 -7.63
C SER A 278 0.63 31.15 -7.86
N THR A 279 1.31 30.08 -7.43
CA THR A 279 0.76 28.71 -7.47
C THR A 279 -0.44 28.56 -6.55
N VAL A 280 -0.45 29.24 -5.39
CA VAL A 280 -1.62 29.27 -4.48
C VAL A 280 -2.82 29.93 -5.15
N ALA A 281 -2.63 31.09 -5.79
CA ALA A 281 -3.72 31.77 -6.50
C ALA A 281 -4.28 30.91 -7.64
N THR A 282 -3.41 30.21 -8.37
CA THR A 282 -3.83 29.31 -9.45
C THR A 282 -4.55 28.08 -8.92
N TYR A 283 -4.08 27.49 -7.81
CA TYR A 283 -4.73 26.38 -7.13
C TYR A 283 -6.14 26.76 -6.64
N HIS A 284 -6.32 27.95 -6.04
CA HIS A 284 -7.64 28.45 -5.67
C HIS A 284 -8.55 28.59 -6.89
N ASN A 285 -8.09 29.23 -7.96
CA ASN A 285 -8.87 29.38 -9.20
C ASN A 285 -9.18 28.06 -9.91
N MET A 286 -8.49 26.95 -9.59
CA MET A 286 -8.73 25.64 -10.18
C MET A 286 -9.67 24.76 -9.34
N ILE A 287 -9.86 25.10 -8.05
CA ILE A 287 -10.73 24.37 -7.13
C ILE A 287 -12.08 25.06 -6.97
N GLU A 288 -12.10 26.39 -7.05
CA GLU A 288 -13.30 27.23 -7.06
C GLU A 288 -13.95 27.29 -8.45
#